data_AF-A0A9X3LDN5-F1
#
_entry.id   AF-A0A9X3LDN5-F1
#
_cell.length_a   1.000
_cell.length_b   1.000
_cell.length_c   1.000
_cell.angle_alpha   90.00
_cell.angle_beta   90.00
_cell.angle_gamma   90.00
#
_symmetry.space_group_name_H-M   'P 1'
#
loop_
_entity.id
_entity.type
_entity.pdbx_description
1 polymer ?
#
loop_
_entity_poly.entity_id
_entity_poly.type
_entity_poly.pdbx_seq_one_letter_code
_entity_poly.pdbx_strand_id
1 'polypeptide(L)'
;MISIIKKIVSYYIFKIGLKSKQNSGGWTTFAQLRIVPEYTNIDIEKKQVTGVVKYNGEAYLTVIVDVQNNKTKTKGSLRRIAKITKPFKKGNYIEIIESEAKYLIEHGITNPK
;
A
#
# COMPACT_ATOMS: atom_id res chain seq x y z
N MET A 1 -12.59 -48.21 -23.77
CA MET A 1 -13.95 -47.89 -23.29
C MET A 1 -14.01 -46.88 -22.14
N ILE A 2 -13.11 -46.92 -21.14
CA ILE A 2 -13.11 -46.05 -19.94
C ILE A 2 -13.06 -44.54 -20.22
N SER A 3 -12.41 -44.12 -21.32
CA SER A 3 -12.25 -42.71 -21.69
C SER A 3 -13.58 -42.02 -22.08
N ILE A 4 -14.48 -42.74 -22.73
CA ILE A 4 -15.77 -42.21 -23.19
C ILE A 4 -16.68 -41.95 -21.99
N ILE A 5 -16.71 -42.89 -21.04
CA ILE A 5 -17.50 -42.78 -19.80
C ILE A 5 -17.03 -41.57 -18.98
N LYS A 6 -15.72 -41.32 -18.87
CA LYS A 6 -15.19 -40.14 -18.16
C LYS A 6 -15.63 -38.81 -18.81
N LYS A 7 -15.65 -38.73 -20.14
CA LYS A 7 -16.13 -37.54 -20.86
C LYS A 7 -17.62 -37.28 -20.63
N ILE A 8 -18.43 -38.34 -20.66
CA ILE A 8 -19.87 -38.23 -20.44
C ILE A 8 -20.14 -37.77 -19.00
N VAL A 9 -19.50 -38.40 -18.01
CA VAL A 9 -19.64 -38.02 -16.59
C VAL A 9 -19.20 -36.56 -16.38
N SER A 10 -18.06 -36.16 -16.94
CA SER A 10 -17.59 -34.76 -16.89
C SER A 10 -18.60 -33.77 -17.50
N TYR A 11 -19.20 -34.10 -18.65
CA TYR A 11 -20.19 -33.27 -19.31
C TYR A 11 -21.46 -33.10 -18.46
N TYR A 12 -21.94 -34.18 -17.84
CA TYR A 12 -23.10 -34.12 -16.95
C TYR A 12 -22.79 -33.36 -15.65
N ILE A 13 -21.61 -33.52 -15.04
CA ILE A 13 -21.19 -32.74 -13.87
C ILE A 13 -21.14 -31.25 -14.19
N PHE A 14 -20.59 -30.88 -15.36
CA PHE A 14 -20.56 -29.50 -15.83
C PHE A 14 -21.97 -28.94 -16.09
N LYS A 15 -22.84 -29.74 -16.74
CA LYS A 15 -24.23 -29.36 -17.07
C LYS A 15 -25.13 -29.24 -15.84
N ILE A 16 -24.93 -30.06 -14.81
CA ILE A 16 -25.68 -30.02 -13.55
C ILE A 16 -25.26 -28.83 -12.67
N GLY A 17 -24.21 -28.09 -13.04
CA GLY A 17 -23.83 -26.87 -12.32
C GLY A 17 -23.30 -27.15 -10.91
N LEU A 18 -22.84 -28.38 -10.63
CA LEU A 18 -22.00 -28.70 -9.49
C LEU A 18 -20.62 -28.07 -9.71
N LYS A 19 -20.58 -26.74 -9.79
CA LYS A 19 -19.35 -25.98 -9.57
C LYS A 19 -18.90 -26.40 -8.17
N SER A 20 -17.78 -27.11 -8.07
CA SER A 20 -17.08 -27.26 -6.81
C SER A 20 -17.09 -25.89 -6.15
N LYS A 21 -17.68 -25.77 -4.96
CA LYS A 21 -17.70 -24.55 -4.17
C LYS A 21 -16.24 -24.12 -4.01
N GLN A 22 -15.74 -23.29 -4.92
CA GLN A 22 -14.40 -22.75 -4.84
C GLN A 22 -14.43 -21.91 -3.58
N ASN A 23 -13.73 -22.38 -2.55
CA ASN A 23 -13.55 -21.62 -1.32
C ASN A 23 -13.11 -20.22 -1.74
N SER A 24 -13.98 -19.23 -1.57
CA SER A 24 -13.74 -17.82 -1.85
C SER A 24 -12.83 -17.22 -0.77
N GLY A 25 -11.76 -17.94 -0.42
CA GLY A 25 -10.73 -17.47 0.50
C GLY A 25 -9.85 -16.48 -0.24
N GLY A 26 -10.00 -15.20 0.09
CA GLY A 26 -9.00 -14.21 -0.27
C GLY A 26 -7.74 -14.45 0.56
N TRP A 27 -6.57 -14.25 -0.05
CA TRP A 27 -5.29 -14.29 0.65
C TRP A 27 -4.82 -12.87 0.91
N THR A 28 -4.51 -12.56 2.17
CA THR A 28 -3.81 -11.32 2.55
C THR A 28 -2.37 -11.65 2.85
N THR A 29 -1.44 -10.93 2.23
CA THR A 29 -0.01 -11.01 2.56
C THR A 29 0.38 -9.78 3.35
N PHE A 30 0.85 -9.97 4.58
CA PHE A 30 1.48 -8.92 5.36
C PHE A 30 2.97 -8.85 5.01
N ALA A 31 3.44 -7.67 4.64
CA ALA A 31 4.85 -7.40 4.39
C ALA A 31 5.31 -6.24 5.28
N GLN A 32 6.47 -6.37 5.91
CA GLN A 32 7.05 -5.27 6.68
C GLN A 32 7.54 -4.17 5.73
N LEU A 33 7.33 -2.90 6.12
CA LEU A 33 7.96 -1.79 5.41
C LEU A 33 9.48 -1.92 5.55
N ARG A 34 10.17 -1.96 4.41
CA ARG A 34 11.65 -2.01 4.39
C ARG A 34 12.30 -0.66 4.69
N ILE A 35 11.56 0.43 4.47
CA ILE A 35 12.01 1.79 4.68
C ILE A 35 10.88 2.54 5.37
N VAL A 36 11.11 3.03 6.57
CA VAL A 36 10.09 3.80 7.30
C VAL A 36 10.19 5.28 6.87
N PRO A 37 9.08 5.95 6.53
CA PRO A 37 9.09 7.39 6.30
C PRO A 37 9.48 8.16 7.56
N GLU A 38 10.32 9.17 7.41
CA GLU A 38 10.66 10.13 8.46
C GLU A 38 9.80 11.39 8.31
N TYR A 39 9.26 11.90 9.41
CA TYR A 39 8.48 13.15 9.41
C TYR A 39 9.38 14.30 9.84
N THR A 40 9.66 15.20 8.90
CA THR A 40 10.71 16.23 9.08
C THR A 40 10.15 17.61 9.41
N ASN A 41 8.91 17.89 9.02
CA ASN A 41 8.24 19.15 9.29
C ASN A 41 6.76 18.87 9.55
N ILE A 42 6.28 19.23 10.73
CA ILE A 42 4.89 19.14 11.14
C ILE A 42 4.45 20.52 11.61
N ASP A 43 3.67 21.19 10.77
CA ASP A 43 3.09 22.50 11.05
C ASP A 43 1.62 22.30 11.44
N ILE A 44 1.33 22.42 12.74
CA ILE A 44 -0.02 22.24 13.29
C ILE A 44 -0.93 23.40 12.89
N GLU A 45 -0.39 24.62 12.83
CA GLU A 45 -1.16 25.82 12.48
C GLU A 45 -1.62 25.76 11.02
N LYS A 46 -0.70 25.42 10.11
CA LYS A 46 -1.01 25.25 8.68
C LYS A 46 -1.59 23.88 8.35
N LYS A 47 -1.66 22.96 9.33
CA LYS A 47 -2.06 21.55 9.15
C LYS A 47 -1.32 20.86 8.01
N GLN A 48 0.01 21.05 7.97
CA GLN A 48 0.88 20.52 6.93
C GLN A 48 1.94 19.60 7.52
N VAL A 49 2.14 18.45 6.87
CA VAL A 49 3.13 17.44 7.28
C VAL A 49 4.02 17.08 6.09
N THR A 50 5.32 17.03 6.33
CA THR A 50 6.32 16.61 5.33
C THR A 50 6.96 15.29 5.73
N GLY A 51 6.57 14.22 5.03
CA GLY A 51 7.18 12.90 5.12
C GLY A 51 8.28 12.71 4.08
N VAL A 52 9.38 12.07 4.48
CA VAL A 52 10.54 11.80 3.61
C VAL A 52 10.90 10.33 3.70
N VAL A 53 10.96 9.67 2.54
CA VAL A 53 11.48 8.30 2.41
C VAL A 53 12.97 8.39 2.10
N LYS A 54 13.80 8.06 3.10
CA LYS A 54 15.25 8.07 2.98
C LYS A 54 15.82 6.65 2.91
N TYR A 55 16.90 6.50 2.15
CA TYR A 55 17.68 5.27 2.12
C TYR A 55 19.15 5.62 2.02
N ASN A 56 20.00 5.03 2.88
CA ASN A 56 21.43 5.33 2.97
C ASN A 56 21.74 6.85 3.06
N GLY A 57 20.93 7.59 3.84
CA GLY A 57 21.09 9.03 4.03
C GLY A 57 20.55 9.91 2.89
N GLU A 58 20.17 9.34 1.75
CA GLU A 58 19.61 10.08 0.62
C GLU A 58 18.07 10.08 0.64
N ALA A 59 17.47 11.24 0.36
CA ALA A 59 16.02 11.37 0.19
C ALA A 59 15.59 10.98 -1.23
N TYR A 60 14.75 9.95 -1.35
CA TYR A 60 14.25 9.46 -2.64
C TYR A 60 12.85 9.96 -2.96
N LEU A 61 12.00 10.10 -1.94
CA LEU A 61 10.64 10.60 -2.07
C LEU A 61 10.34 11.56 -0.92
N THR A 62 9.83 12.73 -1.26
CA THR A 62 9.29 13.69 -0.30
C THR A 62 7.81 13.86 -0.60
N VAL A 63 6.99 13.77 0.43
CA VAL A 63 5.53 13.91 0.36
C VAL A 63 5.13 15.01 1.33
N ILE A 64 4.52 16.06 0.80
CA ILE A 64 4.00 17.19 1.56
C ILE A 64 2.48 17.05 1.54
N VAL A 65 1.89 16.80 2.69
CA VAL A 65 0.45 16.61 2.87
C VAL A 65 -0.10 17.86 3.55
N ASP A 66 -1.02 18.53 2.87
CA ASP A 66 -1.85 19.59 3.42
C ASP A 66 -3.19 18.96 3.81
N VAL A 67 -3.33 18.70 5.11
CA VAL A 67 -4.49 18.01 5.69
C VAL A 67 -5.74 18.88 5.61
N GLN A 68 -5.58 20.20 5.75
CA GLN A 68 -6.70 21.15 5.69
C GLN A 68 -7.34 21.18 4.30
N ASN A 69 -6.52 21.24 3.26
CA ASN A 69 -6.99 21.35 1.88
C ASN A 69 -7.14 19.99 1.17
N ASN A 70 -6.85 18.89 1.86
CA ASN A 70 -6.78 17.53 1.32
C ASN A 70 -5.94 17.47 0.04
N LYS A 71 -4.76 18.12 0.07
CA LYS A 71 -3.84 18.22 -1.06
C LYS A 71 -2.52 17.56 -0.72
N THR A 72 -2.05 16.71 -1.62
CA THR A 72 -0.75 16.07 -1.49
C THR A 72 0.16 16.47 -2.64
N LYS A 73 1.35 16.98 -2.30
CA LYS A 73 2.41 17.28 -3.27
C LYS A 73 3.53 16.27 -3.08
N THR A 74 4.04 15.71 -4.18
CA THR A 74 5.15 14.75 -4.12
C THR A 74 6.32 15.22 -4.95
N LYS A 75 7.53 15.01 -4.43
CA LYS A 75 8.80 15.29 -5.11
C LYS A 75 9.68 14.05 -5.06
N GLY A 76 10.31 13.71 -6.18
CA GLY A 76 11.21 12.56 -6.27
C GLY A 76 10.53 11.26 -6.69
N SER A 77 11.32 10.18 -6.66
CA SER A 77 10.99 8.86 -7.17
C SER A 77 11.73 7.75 -6.45
N LEU A 78 11.02 6.65 -6.17
CA LEU A 78 11.58 5.42 -5.60
C LEU A 78 12.23 4.50 -6.65
N ARG A 79 12.26 4.88 -7.94
CA ARG A 79 12.74 4.01 -9.04
C ARG A 79 14.12 3.43 -8.78
N ARG A 80 15.04 4.24 -8.22
CA ARG A 80 16.42 3.84 -7.90
C ARG A 80 16.50 2.79 -6.78
N ILE A 81 15.55 2.80 -5.85
CA ILE A 81 15.49 1.88 -4.70
C ILE A 81 14.32 0.89 -4.80
N ALA A 82 13.71 0.75 -5.98
CA ALA A 82 12.51 -0.07 -6.17
C ALA A 82 12.70 -1.55 -5.79
N LYS A 83 13.93 -2.08 -5.89
CA LYS A 83 14.23 -3.46 -5.45
C LYS A 83 14.14 -3.60 -3.92
N ILE A 84 14.50 -2.56 -3.18
CA ILE A 84 14.48 -2.53 -1.71
C ILE A 84 13.06 -2.26 -1.22
N THR A 85 12.33 -1.35 -1.87
CA THR A 85 10.99 -0.96 -1.42
C THR A 85 9.93 -2.03 -1.69
N LYS A 86 10.19 -3.01 -2.55
CA LYS A 86 9.26 -4.10 -2.86
C LYS A 86 8.79 -4.82 -1.58
N PRO A 87 7.49 -5.13 -1.47
CA PRO A 87 6.45 -5.00 -2.50
C PRO A 87 5.85 -3.58 -2.63
N PHE A 88 6.22 -2.64 -1.77
CA PHE A 88 5.66 -1.29 -1.72
C PHE A 88 6.12 -0.41 -2.88
N LYS A 89 5.15 0.26 -3.49
CA LYS A 89 5.34 1.23 -4.57
C LYS A 89 5.20 2.65 -4.03
N LYS A 90 5.55 3.64 -4.85
CA LYS A 90 5.41 5.07 -4.52
C LYS A 90 4.02 5.43 -3.96
N GLY A 91 2.94 4.89 -4.55
CA GLY A 91 1.57 5.12 -4.07
C GLY A 91 1.36 4.69 -2.62
N ASN A 92 1.86 3.51 -2.24
CA ASN A 92 1.73 3.02 -0.87
C ASN A 92 2.45 3.91 0.14
N TYR A 93 3.62 4.42 -0.20
CA TYR A 93 4.32 5.37 0.69
C TYR A 93 3.57 6.69 0.84
N ILE A 94 2.94 7.17 -0.23
CA ILE A 94 2.11 8.38 -0.19
C ILE A 94 0.92 8.14 0.74
N GLU A 95 0.19 7.03 0.56
CA GLU A 95 -0.96 6.65 1.39
C GLU A 95 -0.60 6.53 2.87
N ILE A 96 0.55 5.90 3.18
CA ILE A 96 1.05 5.77 4.56
C ILE A 96 1.32 7.15 5.15
N ILE A 97 2.03 8.02 4.42
CA ILE A 97 2.36 9.37 4.89
C ILE A 97 1.09 10.23 5.04
N GLU A 98 0.11 10.09 4.15
CA GLU A 98 -1.18 10.79 4.24
C GLU A 98 -1.99 10.34 5.46
N SER A 99 -2.03 9.04 5.74
CA SER A 99 -2.72 8.49 6.91
C SER A 99 -2.06 8.99 8.20
N GLU A 100 -0.73 8.91 8.27
CA GLU A 100 0.00 9.37 9.46
C GLU A 100 -0.10 10.89 9.63
N ALA A 101 -0.03 11.65 8.55
CA ALA A 101 -0.18 13.11 8.60
C ALA A 101 -1.53 13.52 9.22
N LYS A 102 -2.62 12.85 8.86
CA LYS A 102 -3.92 13.07 9.48
C LYS A 102 -3.88 12.79 10.97
N TYR A 103 -3.34 11.63 11.35
CA TYR A 103 -3.22 11.23 12.75
C TYR A 103 -2.41 12.24 13.58
N LEU A 104 -1.26 12.68 13.07
CA LEU A 104 -0.38 13.64 13.74
C LEU A 104 -1.07 15.00 13.96
N ILE A 105 -1.79 15.51 12.95
CA ILE A 105 -2.51 16.77 13.05
C ILE A 105 -3.72 16.66 13.98
N GLU A 106 -4.48 15.56 13.91
CA GLU A 106 -5.64 15.33 14.77
C GLU A 106 -5.27 15.29 16.26
N HIS A 107 -4.09 14.74 16.58
CA HIS A 107 -3.61 14.60 17.96
C HIS A 107 -2.63 15.70 18.39
N GLY A 108 -2.35 16.68 17.52
CA GLY A 108 -1.43 17.78 17.82
C GLY A 108 0.01 17.34 18.07
N ILE A 109 0.46 16.27 17.43
CA ILE A 109 1.80 15.69 17.64
C ILE A 109 2.80 16.43 16.74
N THR A 110 3.77 17.12 17.36
CA THR A 110 4.83 17.84 16.64
C THR A 110 6.09 17.03 16.40
N ASN A 111 6.29 15.94 17.15
CA ASN A 111 7.51 15.14 17.10
C ASN A 111 7.20 13.64 17.27
N PRO A 112 6.93 12.93 16.17
CA PRO A 112 6.80 11.48 16.19
C PRO A 112 8.20 10.86 16.34
N LYS A 113 8.49 10.33 17.53
CA LYS A 113 9.67 9.52 17.83
C LYS A 113 9.27 8.08 18.09
#